data_AF-A0A5K1CKD6-F1
#
_entry.id   AF-A0A5K1CKD6-F1
#
_cell.length_a   1.000
_cell.length_b   1.000
_cell.length_c   1.000
_cell.angle_alpha   90.00
_cell.angle_beta   90.00
_cell.angle_gamma   90.00
#
_symmetry.space_group_name_H-M   'P 1'
#
loop_
_entity.id
_entity.type
_entity.pdbx_description
1 polymer ?
#
loop_
_entity_poly.entity_id
_entity_poly.type
_entity_poly.pdbx_seq_one_letter_code
_entity_poly.pdbx_strand_id
1 'polypeptide(L)'
;PILLEDYHLVEKLANFDRERIPERVVHARGASAKGFFEVTHDISHLTCADFLRAPGVQTPVIVRFSTVIHERGSPETLRDPRGFAVKFYTRE
;
A
#
# COMPACT_ATOMS: atom_id res chain seq x y z
N PRO A 1 38.43 7.84 -21.45
CA PRO A 1 38.17 7.47 -20.03
C PRO A 1 37.01 8.33 -19.52
N ILE A 2 36.19 7.82 -18.61
CA ILE A 2 35.11 8.60 -17.98
C ILE A 2 35.74 9.51 -16.91
N LEU A 3 35.30 10.77 -16.83
CA LEU A 3 35.82 11.74 -15.88
C LEU A 3 34.94 11.79 -14.62
N LEU A 4 35.56 11.95 -13.45
CA LEU A 4 34.84 12.03 -12.17
C LEU A 4 34.03 13.33 -12.01
N GLU A 5 34.30 14.33 -12.86
CA GLU A 5 33.53 15.59 -12.92
C GLU A 5 32.15 15.45 -13.58
N ASP A 6 31.87 14.30 -14.21
CA ASP A 6 30.56 14.01 -14.79
C ASP A 6 29.53 13.75 -13.68
N TYR A 7 29.02 14.85 -13.12
CA TYR A 7 28.06 14.82 -12.03
C TYR A 7 26.72 14.19 -12.42
N HIS A 8 26.33 14.29 -13.70
CA HIS A 8 25.10 13.67 -14.20
C HIS A 8 25.19 12.14 -14.15
N LEU A 9 26.33 11.59 -14.58
CA LEU A 9 26.56 10.15 -14.49
C LEU A 9 26.62 9.69 -13.03
N VAL A 10 27.35 10.39 -12.17
CA VAL A 10 27.50 10.05 -10.75
C VAL A 10 26.15 10.10 -10.04
N GLU A 11 25.35 11.15 -10.25
CA GLU A 11 24.02 11.29 -9.63
C GLU A 11 23.05 10.20 -10.09
N LYS A 12 23.06 9.87 -11.39
CA LYS A 12 22.19 8.82 -11.93
C LYS A 12 22.52 7.45 -11.34
N LEU A 13 23.81 7.10 -11.27
CA LEU A 13 24.25 5.84 -10.67
C LEU A 13 23.98 5.83 -9.16
N ALA A 14 24.25 6.94 -8.47
CA ALA A 14 24.00 7.06 -7.05
C ALA A 14 22.51 6.84 -6.68
N ASN A 15 21.58 7.34 -7.49
CA ASN A 15 20.15 7.10 -7.30
C ASN A 15 19.77 5.64 -7.61
N PHE A 16 20.27 5.09 -8.72
CA PHE A 16 20.03 3.70 -9.11
C PHE A 16 20.50 2.70 -8.04
N ASP A 17 21.72 2.89 -7.53
CA ASP A 17 22.32 2.03 -6.51
C ASP A 17 21.54 2.03 -5.19
N ARG A 18 20.70 3.05 -4.96
CA ARG A 18 19.91 3.25 -3.73
C ARG A 18 18.40 3.03 -3.91
N GLU A 19 17.95 2.49 -5.04
CA GLU A 19 16.52 2.24 -5.29
C GLU A 19 15.87 1.23 -4.34
N ARG A 20 16.66 0.36 -3.70
CA ARG A 20 16.15 -0.74 -2.88
C ARG A 20 16.00 -0.29 -1.42
N ILE A 21 14.75 -0.25 -0.96
CA ILE A 21 14.41 -0.16 0.46
C ILE A 21 14.17 -1.57 1.04
N PRO A 22 14.37 -1.78 2.36
CA PRO A 22 14.03 -3.05 3.00
C PRO A 22 12.57 -3.43 2.76
N GLU A 23 12.33 -4.71 2.54
CA GLU A 23 10.98 -5.23 2.47
C GLU A 23 10.32 -5.31 3.85
N ARG A 24 9.01 -5.59 3.88
CA ARG A 24 8.29 -5.79 5.15
C ARG A 24 8.76 -7.11 5.78
N VAL A 25 8.93 -7.12 7.10
CA VAL A 25 9.33 -8.33 7.87
C VAL A 25 8.41 -9.51 7.61
N VAL A 26 7.11 -9.24 7.43
CA VAL A 26 6.09 -10.18 6.96
C VAL A 26 5.21 -9.48 5.93
N HIS A 27 4.48 -10.25 5.13
CA HIS A 27 3.65 -9.68 4.05
C HIS A 27 4.46 -8.91 3.00
N ALA A 28 5.68 -9.35 2.70
CA ALA A 28 6.56 -8.69 1.73
C ALA A 28 5.97 -8.71 0.31
N ARG A 29 5.49 -9.88 -0.15
CA ARG A 29 4.77 -10.01 -1.42
C ARG A 29 3.33 -9.51 -1.29
N GLY A 30 2.96 -8.53 -2.09
CA GLY A 30 1.59 -8.04 -2.15
C GLY A 30 1.34 -7.02 -3.24
N ALA A 31 0.08 -6.87 -3.62
CA ALA A 31 -0.40 -5.93 -4.61
C ALA A 31 -1.40 -4.95 -3.97
N SER A 32 -1.61 -3.79 -4.58
CA SER A 32 -2.52 -2.78 -4.04
C SER A 32 -3.40 -2.15 -5.11
N ALA A 33 -4.61 -1.79 -4.73
CA ALA A 33 -5.57 -1.12 -5.59
C ALA A 33 -6.25 0.04 -4.84
N LYS A 34 -6.53 1.14 -5.54
CA LYS A 34 -7.32 2.25 -5.04
C LYS A 34 -8.79 2.03 -5.37
N GLY A 35 -9.68 2.53 -4.51
CA GLY A 35 -11.12 2.49 -4.71
C GLY A 35 -11.82 3.46 -3.77
N PHE A 36 -13.10 3.23 -3.54
CA PHE A 36 -13.89 3.95 -2.54
C PHE A 36 -14.71 2.97 -1.71
N PHE A 37 -15.03 3.39 -0.50
CA PHE A 37 -15.98 2.74 0.39
C PHE A 37 -17.21 3.63 0.54
N GLU A 38 -18.39 3.02 0.54
CA GLU A 38 -19.66 3.68 0.80
C GLU A 38 -20.45 2.84 1.79
N VAL A 39 -20.91 3.46 2.88
CA VAL A 39 -21.74 2.79 3.87
C VAL A 39 -23.16 2.60 3.33
N THR A 40 -23.79 1.46 3.61
CA THR A 40 -25.13 1.16 3.08
C THR A 40 -26.25 1.81 3.90
N HIS A 41 -26.04 2.01 5.21
CA HIS A 41 -27.00 2.57 6.15
C HIS A 41 -26.29 3.45 7.18
N ASP A 42 -27.00 4.43 7.74
CA ASP A 42 -26.49 5.24 8.85
C ASP A 42 -26.32 4.35 10.11
N ILE A 43 -25.10 4.33 10.66
CA ILE A 43 -24.77 3.61 11.90
C ILE A 43 -24.26 4.54 13.01
N SER A 44 -24.60 5.83 12.93
CA SER A 44 -24.27 6.85 13.95
C SER A 44 -24.79 6.51 15.35
N HIS A 45 -25.78 5.64 15.46
CA HIS A 45 -26.29 5.11 16.74
C HIS A 45 -25.30 4.18 17.46
N LEU A 46 -24.28 3.64 16.76
CA LEU A 46 -23.25 2.76 17.34
C LEU A 46 -21.86 3.40 17.42
N THR A 47 -21.56 4.36 16.55
CA THR A 47 -20.21 4.95 16.44
C THR A 47 -20.29 6.40 15.99
N CYS A 48 -19.31 7.21 16.40
CA CYS A 48 -19.15 8.59 15.97
C CYS A 48 -18.32 8.75 14.68
N ALA A 49 -17.81 7.66 14.09
CA ALA A 49 -16.91 7.73 12.94
C ALA A 49 -17.58 8.32 11.68
N ASP A 50 -17.02 9.41 11.13
CA ASP A 50 -17.63 10.17 10.02
C ASP A 50 -17.97 9.35 8.77
N PHE A 51 -17.08 8.45 8.36
CA PHE A 51 -17.24 7.65 7.14
C PHE A 51 -18.38 6.62 7.19
N LEU A 52 -19.07 6.51 8.33
CA LEU A 52 -20.15 5.57 8.59
C LEU A 52 -21.50 6.25 8.89
N ARG A 53 -21.58 7.59 8.80
CA ARG A 53 -22.76 8.37 9.24
C ARG A 53 -23.90 8.43 8.24
N ALA A 54 -23.64 8.31 6.95
CA ALA A 54 -24.70 8.42 5.94
C ALA A 54 -24.35 7.69 4.64
N PRO A 55 -25.32 7.02 4.00
CA PRO A 55 -25.18 6.52 2.63
C PRO A 55 -24.86 7.63 1.63
N GLY A 56 -24.24 7.29 0.51
CA GLY A 56 -23.83 8.25 -0.52
C GLY A 56 -22.48 8.93 -0.27
N VAL A 57 -21.86 8.75 0.90
CA VAL A 57 -20.52 9.27 1.18
C VAL A 57 -19.45 8.29 0.68
N GLN A 58 -18.75 8.68 -0.38
CA GLN A 58 -17.60 7.94 -0.89
C GLN A 58 -16.33 8.31 -0.13
N THR A 59 -15.84 7.37 0.67
CA THR A 59 -14.56 7.47 1.39
C THR A 59 -13.46 6.83 0.55
N PRO A 60 -12.45 7.55 0.07
CA PRO A 60 -11.36 6.96 -0.69
C PRO A 60 -10.64 5.88 0.14
N VAL A 61 -10.30 4.76 -0.51
CA VAL A 61 -9.55 3.69 0.13
C VAL A 61 -8.38 3.24 -0.74
N ILE A 62 -7.34 2.74 -0.07
CA ILE A 62 -6.34 1.87 -0.71
C ILE A 62 -6.34 0.53 0.01
N VAL A 63 -6.42 -0.54 -0.77
CA VAL A 63 -6.38 -1.92 -0.27
C VAL A 63 -5.06 -2.53 -0.67
N ARG A 64 -4.45 -3.29 0.24
CA ARG A 64 -3.28 -4.12 -0.02
C ARG A 64 -3.54 -5.58 0.31
N PHE A 65 -3.43 -6.44 -0.70
CA PHE A 65 -3.47 -7.89 -0.56
C PHE A 65 -2.04 -8.45 -0.49
N SER A 66 -1.81 -9.51 0.29
CA SER A 66 -0.46 -10.06 0.47
C SER A 66 -0.46 -11.53 0.87
N THR A 67 0.65 -12.24 0.61
CA THR A 67 1.00 -13.48 1.31
C THR A 67 1.64 -13.13 2.66
N VAL A 68 2.21 -14.07 3.44
CA VAL A 68 2.75 -13.76 4.78
C VAL A 68 4.24 -14.07 4.91
N ILE A 69 4.62 -15.32 4.66
CA ILE A 69 5.91 -15.88 5.10
C ILE A 69 7.06 -15.49 4.17
N HIS A 70 6.76 -15.38 2.88
CA HIS A 70 7.79 -15.32 1.84
C HIS A 70 8.17 -13.89 1.45
N GLU A 71 9.36 -13.75 0.88
CA GLU A 71 9.95 -12.50 0.37
C GLU A 71 9.15 -11.87 -0.78
N ARG A 72 9.46 -10.62 -1.14
CA ARG A 72 8.77 -9.87 -2.21
C ARG A 72 8.75 -10.57 -3.58
N GLY A 73 9.74 -11.41 -3.86
CA GLY A 73 9.87 -12.15 -5.13
C GLY A 73 9.04 -13.43 -5.23
N SER A 74 8.37 -13.87 -4.15
CA SER A 74 7.71 -15.17 -4.11
C SER A 74 6.49 -15.29 -5.03
N PRO A 75 6.15 -16.50 -5.54
CA PRO A 75 4.93 -16.73 -6.30
C PRO A 75 3.64 -16.43 -5.51
N GLU A 76 2.62 -15.90 -6.18
CA GLU A 76 1.37 -15.45 -5.55
C GLU A 76 0.42 -16.59 -5.17
N THR A 77 0.56 -17.75 -5.79
CA THR A 77 -0.34 -18.90 -5.61
C THR A 77 0.14 -19.90 -4.55
N LEU A 78 1.24 -19.61 -3.85
CA LEU A 78 1.73 -20.44 -2.76
C LEU A 78 0.69 -20.57 -1.64
N ARG A 79 0.60 -21.76 -1.04
CA ARG A 79 -0.24 -22.00 0.13
C ARG A 79 0.35 -21.25 1.33
N ASP A 80 -0.30 -20.15 1.69
CA ASP A 80 0.11 -19.22 2.74
C ASP A 80 -1.14 -18.43 3.15
N PRO A 81 -1.32 -17.96 4.40
CA PRO A 81 -2.41 -17.05 4.71
C PRO A 81 -2.36 -15.79 3.84
N ARG A 82 -3.49 -15.08 3.76
CA ARG A 82 -3.61 -13.89 2.93
C ARG A 82 -3.93 -12.68 3.80
N GLY A 83 -3.08 -11.66 3.74
CA GLY A 83 -3.31 -10.38 4.37
C GLY A 83 -4.24 -9.52 3.54
N PHE A 84 -5.23 -8.90 4.18
CA PHE A 84 -6.16 -7.93 3.60
C PHE A 84 -6.13 -6.67 4.46
N ALA A 85 -5.34 -5.69 4.05
CA ALA A 85 -5.23 -4.40 4.74
C ALA A 85 -5.99 -3.32 3.98
N VAL A 86 -6.85 -2.56 4.67
CA VAL A 86 -7.62 -1.44 4.11
C VAL A 86 -7.26 -0.17 4.84
N LYS A 87 -6.87 0.86 4.09
CA LYS A 87 -6.70 2.22 4.63
C LYS A 87 -7.84 3.09 4.14
N PHE A 88 -8.58 3.66 5.09
CA PHE A 88 -9.62 4.65 4.86
C PHE A 88 -9.01 6.05 4.94
N TYR A 89 -9.29 6.89 3.94
CA TYR A 89 -8.95 8.30 3.96
C TYR A 89 -10.19 9.09 4.40
N THR A 90 -10.44 9.10 5.71
CA THR A 90 -11.55 9.79 6.36
C THR A 90 -11.34 11.31 6.36
N ARG A 91 -12.40 12.06 6.69
CA ARG A 91 -12.36 13.54 6.84
C ARG A 91 -11.97 13.98 8.25
N GLU A 92 -12.14 13.08 9.20
CA GLU A 92 -11.62 13.12 10.57
C GLU A 92 -10.24 12.44 10.62
#